data_AF-A0A7J9M4V0-F1
#
_entry.id   AF-A0A7J9M4V0-F1
#
_cell.length_a   1.000
_cell.length_b   1.000
_cell.length_c   1.000
_cell.angle_alpha   90.00
_cell.angle_beta   90.00
_cell.angle_gamma   90.00
#
_symmetry.space_group_name_H-M   'P 1'
#
loop_
_entity.id
_entity.type
_entity.pdbx_description
1 polymer ?
#
loop_
_entity_poly.entity_id
_entity_poly.type
_entity_poly.pdbx_seq_one_letter_code
_entity_poly.pdbx_strand_id
1 'polypeptide(L)'
;MPEVPFEDFRVGSQFFVLTRKHALLVVKDRTLWRKFKLPCYRASECYPEEHYFPTLLSMQDPDAVTRYTLTRVNWTGTVAGHPYMYKPKEVSAKLIYELRKSNYSSSYLFARKFSPDCLKPLMGIADSVILRD
;
A
#
# COMPACT_ATOMS: atom_id res chain seq x y z
N MET A 1 4.44 6.07 -30.04
CA MET A 1 5.18 5.49 -28.90
C MET A 1 4.26 5.55 -27.68
N PRO A 2 4.21 4.55 -26.80
CA PRO A 2 3.30 4.58 -25.65
C PRO A 2 3.62 5.76 -24.72
N GLU A 3 2.61 6.29 -24.02
CA GLU A 3 2.80 7.36 -23.04
C GLU A 3 3.72 6.96 -21.87
N VAL A 4 3.85 5.65 -21.62
CA VAL A 4 4.77 5.07 -20.64
C VAL A 4 5.58 3.96 -21.34
N PRO A 5 6.92 4.09 -21.45
CA PRO A 5 7.79 3.00 -21.86
C PRO A 5 7.67 1.80 -20.91
N PHE A 6 7.87 0.58 -21.42
CA PHE A 6 7.66 -0.64 -20.60
C PHE A 6 8.61 -0.67 -19.40
N GLU A 7 9.85 -0.22 -19.59
CA GLU A 7 10.89 -0.09 -18.59
C GLU A 7 10.58 0.92 -17.47
N ASP A 8 9.66 1.85 -17.71
CA ASP A 8 9.20 2.85 -16.74
C ASP A 8 7.89 2.45 -16.06
N PHE A 9 7.21 1.42 -16.56
CA PHE A 9 6.00 0.93 -15.94
C PHE A 9 6.31 0.32 -14.57
N ARG A 10 5.52 0.70 -13.55
CA ARG A 10 5.72 0.24 -12.17
C ARG A 10 4.47 -0.45 -11.64
N VAL A 11 4.72 -1.37 -10.73
CA VAL A 11 3.72 -1.97 -9.85
C VAL A 11 4.10 -1.62 -8.41
N GLY A 12 3.10 -1.37 -7.57
CA GLY A 12 3.27 -0.99 -6.19
C GLY A 12 2.12 -1.45 -5.32
N SER A 13 2.07 -0.94 -4.10
CA SER A 13 0.97 -1.25 -3.18
C SER A 13 -0.25 -0.39 -3.48
N GLN A 14 -1.44 -0.97 -3.37
CA GLN A 14 -2.70 -0.23 -3.27
C GLN A 14 -2.73 0.76 -2.09
N PHE A 15 -1.90 0.55 -1.06
CA PHE A 15 -1.79 1.42 0.11
C PHE A 15 -0.50 2.24 0.05
N PHE A 16 -0.64 3.54 -0.12
CA PHE A 16 0.48 4.47 -0.26
C PHE A 16 0.23 5.74 0.55
N VAL A 17 1.29 6.51 0.76
CA VAL A 17 1.24 7.82 1.44
C VAL A 17 1.83 8.84 0.49
N LEU A 18 1.14 9.97 0.32
CA LEU A 18 1.60 11.08 -0.51
C LEU A 18 1.88 12.30 0.35
N THR A 19 2.95 13.00 0.03
CA THR A 19 3.10 14.38 0.48
C THR A 19 2.10 15.27 -0.28
N ARG A 20 1.81 16.46 0.28
CA ARG A 20 0.94 17.44 -0.40
C ARG A 20 1.45 17.79 -1.81
N LYS A 21 2.77 17.90 -2.00
CA LYS A 21 3.39 18.15 -3.31
C LYS A 21 3.02 17.06 -4.32
N HIS A 22 3.18 15.79 -3.96
CA HIS A 22 2.87 14.66 -4.83
C HIS A 22 1.36 14.51 -5.08
N ALA A 23 0.52 14.79 -4.09
CA ALA A 23 -0.94 14.80 -4.27
C ALA A 23 -1.38 15.84 -5.31
N LEU A 24 -0.79 17.04 -5.30
CA LEU A 24 -1.05 18.06 -6.34
C LEU A 24 -0.58 17.61 -7.72
N LEU A 25 0.52 16.86 -7.81
CA LEU A 25 1.03 16.30 -9.06
C LEU A 25 0.00 15.31 -9.65
N VAL A 26 -0.49 14.37 -8.83
CA VAL A 26 -1.55 13.43 -9.22
C VAL A 26 -2.80 14.16 -9.70
N VAL A 27 -3.32 15.11 -8.93
CA VAL A 27 -4.56 15.83 -9.28
C VAL A 27 -4.42 16.64 -10.57
N LYS A 28 -3.20 17.10 -10.91
CA LYS A 28 -2.92 17.83 -12.15
C LYS A 28 -2.70 16.91 -13.35
N ASP A 29 -2.33 15.66 -13.15
CA ASP A 29 -2.04 14.76 -14.26
C ASP A 29 -3.28 14.53 -15.13
N ARG A 30 -3.09 14.71 -16.43
CA ARG A 30 -4.09 14.42 -17.45
C ARG A 30 -3.56 13.44 -18.49
N THR A 31 -2.25 13.21 -18.56
CA THR A 31 -1.64 12.42 -19.61
C THR A 31 -1.79 10.95 -19.29
N LEU A 32 -1.30 10.51 -18.14
CA LEU A 32 -1.41 9.11 -17.73
C LEU A 32 -2.83 8.79 -17.30
N TRP A 33 -3.47 9.68 -16.52
CA TRP A 33 -4.84 9.45 -16.04
C TRP A 33 -5.85 9.21 -17.18
N ARG A 34 -5.68 9.85 -18.35
CA ARG A 34 -6.55 9.62 -19.51
C ARG A 34 -6.53 8.17 -20.01
N LYS A 35 -5.44 7.42 -19.76
CA LYS A 35 -5.31 6.00 -20.10
C LYS A 35 -5.77 5.11 -18.94
N PHE A 36 -5.32 5.39 -17.72
CA PHE A 36 -5.62 4.58 -16.55
C PHE A 36 -7.10 4.60 -16.12
N LYS A 37 -7.86 5.62 -16.53
CA LYS A 37 -9.31 5.69 -16.29
C LYS A 37 -10.15 4.90 -17.31
N LEU A 38 -9.54 4.39 -18.38
CA LEU A 38 -10.28 3.65 -19.40
C LEU A 38 -10.74 2.31 -18.84
N PRO A 39 -11.87 1.77 -19.33
CA PRO A 39 -12.29 0.44 -18.98
C PRO A 39 -11.22 -0.58 -19.34
N CYS A 40 -11.10 -1.57 -18.47
CA CYS A 40 -10.18 -2.67 -18.66
C CYS A 40 -10.66 -3.62 -19.74
N TYR A 41 -9.71 -4.18 -20.48
CA TYR A 41 -10.02 -5.20 -21.48
C TYR A 41 -10.71 -6.42 -20.82
N ARG A 42 -10.22 -6.83 -19.65
CA ARG A 42 -10.85 -7.81 -18.76
C ARG A 42 -10.85 -7.29 -17.33
N ALA A 43 -11.96 -7.45 -16.63
CA ALA A 43 -12.15 -6.92 -15.27
C ALA A 43 -11.15 -7.47 -14.25
N SER A 44 -10.64 -8.70 -14.46
CA SER A 44 -9.68 -9.37 -13.56
C SER A 44 -8.22 -8.99 -13.78
N GLU A 45 -7.92 -8.17 -14.80
CA GLU A 45 -6.55 -7.92 -15.27
C GLU A 45 -6.06 -6.49 -14.97
N CYS A 46 -6.86 -5.69 -14.27
CA CYS A 46 -6.56 -4.29 -14.04
C CYS A 46 -6.63 -3.90 -12.57
N TYR A 47 -5.51 -3.33 -12.12
CA TYR A 47 -5.38 -2.74 -10.79
C TYR A 47 -4.78 -1.34 -10.96
N PRO A 48 -5.52 -0.37 -11.55
CA PRO A 48 -4.97 0.95 -11.86
C PRO A 48 -4.40 1.63 -10.61
N GLU A 49 -4.95 1.38 -9.43
CA GLU A 49 -4.44 1.88 -8.16
C GLU A 49 -3.08 1.29 -7.76
N GLU A 50 -2.72 0.09 -8.23
CA GLU A 50 -1.42 -0.54 -8.01
C GLU A 50 -0.38 -0.14 -9.06
N HIS A 51 -0.78 0.51 -10.15
CA HIS A 51 0.11 0.85 -11.27
C HIS A 51 0.23 2.35 -11.56
N TYR A 52 -0.87 3.11 -11.49
CA TYR A 52 -0.93 4.52 -11.86
C TYR A 52 -0.01 5.39 -11.00
N PHE A 53 -0.21 5.34 -9.69
CA PHE A 53 0.57 6.13 -8.73
C PHE A 53 2.07 5.81 -8.78
N PRO A 54 2.51 4.53 -8.67
CA PRO A 54 3.94 4.24 -8.69
C PRO A 54 4.58 4.61 -10.03
N THR A 55 3.88 4.43 -11.15
CA THR A 55 4.39 4.81 -12.49
C THR A 55 4.52 6.32 -12.62
N LEU A 56 3.44 7.07 -12.35
CA LEU A 56 3.47 8.53 -12.44
C LEU A 56 4.56 9.13 -11.55
N LEU A 57 4.61 8.71 -10.29
CA LEU A 57 5.53 9.31 -9.32
C LEU A 57 6.98 8.93 -9.59
N SER A 58 7.28 7.69 -10.03
CA SER A 58 8.65 7.31 -10.38
C SER A 58 9.19 8.03 -11.61
N MET A 59 8.32 8.40 -12.55
CA MET A 59 8.71 9.17 -13.74
C MET A 59 8.88 10.66 -13.44
N GLN A 60 8.07 11.22 -12.51
CA GLN A 60 7.99 12.66 -12.30
C GLN A 60 8.89 13.18 -11.17
N ASP A 61 9.16 12.38 -10.14
CA ASP A 61 10.00 12.79 -9.01
C ASP A 61 10.77 11.57 -8.42
N PRO A 62 11.67 10.93 -9.20
CA PRO A 62 12.30 9.66 -8.84
C PRO A 62 13.16 9.70 -7.57
N ASP A 63 13.67 10.88 -7.21
CA ASP A 63 14.55 11.10 -6.06
C ASP A 63 13.78 11.41 -4.78
N ALA A 64 12.54 11.89 -4.88
CA ALA A 64 11.67 12.19 -3.73
C ALA A 64 10.69 11.05 -3.38
N VAL A 65 10.76 9.93 -4.09
CA VAL A 65 9.93 8.74 -3.86
C VAL A 65 10.75 7.65 -3.17
N THR A 66 10.28 7.19 -2.01
CA THR A 66 10.98 6.22 -1.17
C THR A 66 11.00 4.79 -1.74
N ARG A 67 10.13 4.48 -2.71
CA ARG A 67 9.97 3.15 -3.33
C ARG A 67 9.59 2.03 -2.34
N TYR A 68 9.10 2.39 -1.15
CA TYR A 68 8.50 1.46 -0.19
C TYR A 68 7.24 2.07 0.44
N THR A 69 6.33 1.21 0.91
CA THR A 69 5.10 1.62 1.62
C THR A 69 5.28 1.52 3.14
N LEU A 70 4.54 2.33 3.89
CA LEU A 70 4.46 2.28 5.35
C LEU A 70 3.41 1.26 5.84
N THR A 71 2.83 0.46 4.94
CA THR A 71 1.84 -0.59 5.27
C THR A 71 2.47 -1.97 5.24
N ARG A 72 2.53 -2.66 6.39
CA ARG A 72 2.92 -4.06 6.50
C ARG A 72 1.82 -4.95 5.92
N VAL A 73 2.20 -5.83 5.01
CA VAL A 73 1.32 -6.86 4.44
C VAL A 73 2.00 -8.21 4.58
N ASN A 74 1.27 -9.19 5.11
CA ASN A 74 1.73 -10.57 5.15
C ASN A 74 1.22 -11.34 3.93
N TRP A 75 2.15 -11.78 3.07
CA TRP A 75 1.85 -12.53 1.85
C TRP A 75 2.10 -14.05 1.97
N THR A 76 2.43 -14.54 3.17
CA THR A 76 2.66 -15.97 3.41
C THR A 76 1.36 -16.76 3.27
N GLY A 77 1.39 -17.86 2.49
CA GLY A 77 0.25 -18.77 2.32
C GLY A 77 -0.93 -18.16 1.57
N THR A 78 -0.68 -17.17 0.71
CA THR A 78 -1.73 -16.43 0.01
C THR A 78 -2.26 -17.15 -1.22
N VAL A 79 -3.53 -16.88 -1.54
CA VAL A 79 -4.26 -17.43 -2.69
C VAL A 79 -5.00 -16.29 -3.37
N ALA A 80 -5.01 -16.27 -4.71
CA ALA A 80 -5.80 -15.33 -5.53
C ALA A 80 -5.58 -13.83 -5.22
N GLY A 81 -4.35 -13.43 -4.87
CA GLY A 81 -4.03 -12.01 -4.67
C GLY A 81 -4.54 -11.43 -3.34
N HIS A 82 -4.97 -12.26 -2.40
CA HIS A 82 -5.39 -11.80 -1.07
C HIS A 82 -4.31 -12.04 -0.02
N PRO A 83 -3.89 -11.02 0.75
CA PRO A 83 -2.92 -11.19 1.82
C PRO A 83 -3.49 -12.00 2.99
N TYR A 84 -2.59 -12.54 3.82
CA TYR A 84 -2.95 -13.25 5.03
C TYR A 84 -3.86 -12.40 5.93
N MET A 85 -4.89 -13.05 6.48
CA MET A 85 -5.89 -12.40 7.33
C MET A 85 -5.75 -12.88 8.78
N TYR A 86 -5.17 -12.04 9.62
CA TYR A 86 -5.07 -12.25 11.06
C TYR A 86 -6.44 -12.37 11.71
N LYS A 87 -6.57 -13.32 12.63
CA LYS A 87 -7.76 -13.63 13.42
C LYS A 87 -7.64 -13.11 14.86
N PRO A 88 -8.76 -13.00 15.61
CA PRO A 88 -8.75 -12.42 16.95
C PRO A 88 -7.75 -13.08 17.92
N LYS A 89 -7.55 -14.40 17.79
CA LYS A 89 -6.62 -15.18 18.64
C LYS A 89 -5.15 -14.82 18.45
N GLU A 90 -4.80 -14.18 17.33
CA GLU A 90 -3.42 -13.79 17.01
C GLU A 90 -3.11 -12.38 17.52
N VAL A 91 -4.13 -11.56 17.78
CA VAL A 91 -3.97 -10.18 18.25
C VAL A 91 -3.30 -10.19 19.62
N SER A 92 -2.08 -9.68 19.65
CA SER A 92 -1.22 -9.64 20.83
C SER A 92 -0.21 -8.51 20.72
N ALA A 93 0.35 -8.07 21.85
CA ALA A 93 1.41 -7.07 21.84
C ALA A 93 2.61 -7.51 21.00
N LYS A 94 3.00 -8.79 21.11
CA LYS A 94 4.05 -9.40 20.31
C LYS A 94 3.77 -9.24 18.81
N LEU A 95 2.56 -9.57 18.35
CA LEU A 95 2.18 -9.39 16.94
C LEU A 95 2.35 -7.92 16.50
N ILE A 96 1.84 -6.96 17.27
CA ILE A 96 1.94 -5.53 16.92
C ILE A 96 3.40 -5.08 16.80
N TYR A 97 4.27 -5.46 17.74
CA TYR A 97 5.70 -5.13 17.67
C TYR A 97 6.39 -5.77 16.46
N GLU A 98 6.06 -7.02 16.11
CA GLU A 98 6.59 -7.66 14.90
C GLU A 98 6.11 -6.95 13.63
N LEU A 99 4.85 -6.50 13.59
CA LEU A 99 4.31 -5.80 12.42
C LEU A 99 4.95 -4.43 12.17
N ARG A 100 5.47 -3.77 13.21
CA ARG A 100 6.18 -2.48 13.11
C ARG A 100 7.57 -2.61 12.48
N LYS A 101 8.22 -3.78 12.59
CA LYS A 101 9.59 -3.98 12.09
C LYS A 101 9.63 -3.86 10.57
N SER A 102 10.59 -3.10 10.05
CA SER A 102 10.83 -2.95 8.62
C SER A 102 12.34 -3.05 8.33
N ASN A 103 12.67 -3.35 7.07
CA ASN A 103 14.05 -3.31 6.56
C ASN A 103 14.37 -1.97 5.87
N TYR A 104 13.46 -0.99 5.96
CA TYR A 104 13.60 0.33 5.35
C TYR A 104 13.96 1.36 6.43
N SER A 105 14.20 2.61 6.02
CA SER A 105 14.56 3.69 6.95
C SER A 105 13.48 4.07 7.96
N SER A 106 12.26 3.54 7.82
CA SER A 106 11.14 3.81 8.74
C SER A 106 10.39 2.53 9.09
N SER A 107 9.94 2.40 10.34
CA SER A 107 9.00 1.36 10.75
C SER A 107 7.70 1.40 9.93
N TYR A 108 7.02 0.26 9.84
CA TYR A 108 5.66 0.26 9.31
C TYR A 108 4.73 0.96 10.29
N LEU A 109 3.86 1.82 9.77
CA LEU A 109 2.86 2.56 10.55
C LEU A 109 1.48 1.92 10.47
N PHE A 110 1.22 1.16 9.41
CA PHE A 110 -0.05 0.49 9.17
C PHE A 110 0.18 -1.00 8.95
N ALA A 111 -0.83 -1.83 9.18
CA ALA A 111 -0.79 -3.25 8.86
C ALA A 111 -2.14 -3.77 8.36
N ARG A 112 -2.09 -4.76 7.47
CA ARG A 112 -3.27 -5.50 6.99
C ARG A 112 -2.91 -6.98 6.71
N LYS A 113 -3.86 -7.91 6.72
CA LYS A 113 -5.31 -7.75 6.89
C LYS A 113 -5.76 -8.37 8.22
N PHE A 114 -6.71 -7.73 8.89
CA PHE A 114 -7.35 -8.28 10.08
C PHE A 114 -8.80 -8.63 9.74
N SER A 115 -9.32 -9.73 10.28
CA SER A 115 -10.77 -10.00 10.22
C SER A 115 -11.56 -8.94 11.01
N PRO A 116 -12.82 -8.65 10.65
CA PRO A 116 -13.64 -7.68 11.39
C PRO A 116 -13.72 -7.95 12.91
N ASP A 117 -13.75 -9.22 13.31
CA ASP A 117 -13.79 -9.64 14.71
C ASP A 117 -12.53 -9.25 15.52
N CYS A 118 -11.46 -8.79 14.86
CA CYS A 118 -10.27 -8.28 15.52
C CYS A 118 -10.48 -6.89 16.13
N LEU A 119 -11.57 -6.18 15.84
CA LEU A 119 -11.80 -4.84 16.36
C LEU A 119 -11.72 -4.79 17.88
N LYS A 120 -12.49 -5.64 18.58
CA LYS A 120 -12.52 -5.65 20.04
C LYS A 120 -11.14 -5.92 20.69
N PRO A 121 -10.38 -6.98 20.31
CA PRO A 121 -9.06 -7.20 20.89
C PRO A 121 -8.03 -6.12 20.49
N LEU A 122 -8.11 -5.55 19.28
CA LEU A 122 -7.25 -4.42 18.88
C LEU A 122 -7.51 -3.18 19.74
N MET A 123 -8.79 -2.83 19.95
CA MET A 123 -9.17 -1.74 20.85
C MET A 123 -8.74 -2.01 22.30
N GLY A 124 -8.79 -3.27 22.75
CA GLY A 124 -8.35 -3.67 24.09
C GLY A 124 -6.85 -3.46 24.36
N ILE A 125 -6.02 -3.35 23.32
CA ILE A 125 -4.58 -3.07 23.43
C ILE A 125 -4.18 -1.73 22.81
N ALA A 126 -5.16 -0.88 22.44
CA ALA A 126 -4.90 0.35 21.72
C ALA A 126 -3.99 1.29 22.52
N ASP A 127 -4.41 1.66 23.73
CA ASP A 127 -3.69 2.65 24.55
C ASP A 127 -2.41 2.08 25.18
N SER A 128 -2.37 0.77 25.44
CA SER A 128 -1.25 0.13 26.12
C SER A 128 -0.14 -0.32 25.17
N VAL A 129 -0.44 -0.52 23.88
CA VAL A 129 0.50 -1.05 22.88
C VAL A 129 0.47 -0.26 21.58
N ILE A 130 -0.68 -0.12 20.91
CA ILE A 130 -0.74 0.39 19.53
C ILE A 130 -0.42 1.88 19.45
N LEU A 131 -0.94 2.67 20.40
CA LEU A 131 -0.78 4.12 20.50
C LEU A 131 0.30 4.52 21.52
N ARG A 132 1.04 3.52 22.02
CA ARG A 132 2.16 3.73 22.92
C ARG A 132 3.46 3.63 22.13
N ASP A 133 4.12 4.77 21.99
CA ASP A 133 5.47 4.90 21.46
C ASP A 133 6.51 4.81 22.58
#